data_AF-A0A9D6NB12-F1
#
_entry.id   AF-A0A9D6NB12-F1
#
_cell.length_a   1.000
_cell.length_b   1.000
_cell.length_c   1.000
_cell.angle_alpha   90.00
_cell.angle_beta   90.00
_cell.angle_gamma   90.00
#
_symmetry.space_group_name_H-M   'P 1'
#
loop_
_entity.id
_entity.type
_entity.pdbx_description
1 polymer ?
#
loop_
_entity_poly.entity_id
_entity_poly.type
_entity_poly.pdbx_seq_one_letter_code
_entity_poly.pdbx_strand_id
1 'polypeptide(L)'
;MLKGLQTMSRAELDNVSSLAGIRGVGLSDQELRTRLLEWMADVVKSPGRSPEQVEAAVLLWLRDRLQLQTQGSEEELEETLFQRFLEAAARQMVPIWKVAACMAALAPPRARTDELELLDRVASRLLPADAVRSAMRREWDSLFTIPSRDPRVLIGLLQPEIRLLLEQPDMILPTLMLCLIISLADTKFEKTEEDLYLALAGALKVSDDQAGALKDRVGRIFWNARARIAPPTTERPEESRQNSLKAALITVEETALVAALEKDVRDAYIRGLHDVLRDDPDFKRGARGWDGTPLRWPLGLALGLFHFIRRKLPGEDQRKLAYAIHLAYARQKQTR
;
A
#
# COMPACT_ATOMS: atom_id res chain seq x y z
N MET A 1 4.60 -4.63 -22.25
CA MET A 1 4.76 -5.81 -21.37
C MET A 1 5.93 -6.68 -21.81
N LEU A 2 6.03 -7.05 -23.09
CA LEU A 2 7.06 -7.96 -23.60
C LEU A 2 8.50 -7.46 -23.39
N LYS A 3 8.74 -6.17 -23.68
CA LYS A 3 10.04 -5.51 -23.40
C LYS A 3 10.43 -5.61 -21.92
N GLY A 4 9.43 -5.51 -21.06
CA GLY A 4 9.56 -5.67 -19.62
C GLY A 4 9.98 -7.07 -19.19
N LEU A 5 9.36 -8.11 -19.78
CA LEU A 5 9.74 -9.51 -19.55
C LEU A 5 11.17 -9.80 -20.04
N GLN A 6 11.58 -9.18 -21.15
CA GLN A 6 12.94 -9.30 -21.69
C GLN A 6 14.01 -8.67 -20.78
N THR A 7 13.66 -7.63 -20.02
CA THR A 7 14.58 -6.89 -19.15
C THR A 7 14.54 -7.35 -17.69
N MET A 8 13.70 -8.33 -17.34
CA MET A 8 13.70 -8.93 -16.02
C MET A 8 15.05 -9.59 -15.70
N SER A 9 15.50 -9.39 -14.47
CA SER A 9 16.62 -10.09 -13.87
C SER A 9 16.31 -11.57 -13.64
N ARG A 10 17.36 -12.38 -13.47
CA ARG A 10 17.22 -13.81 -13.18
C ARG A 10 16.29 -14.09 -11.99
N ALA A 11 16.48 -13.37 -10.89
CA ALA A 11 15.67 -13.54 -9.68
C ALA A 11 14.18 -13.25 -9.93
N GLU A 12 13.86 -12.29 -10.79
CA GLU A 12 12.49 -11.96 -11.18
C GLU A 12 11.90 -13.03 -12.09
N LEU A 13 12.68 -13.54 -13.06
CA LEU A 13 12.26 -14.63 -13.94
C LEU A 13 12.00 -15.92 -13.17
N ASP A 14 12.89 -16.29 -12.24
CA ASP A 14 12.72 -17.46 -11.38
C ASP A 14 11.49 -17.31 -10.48
N ASN A 15 11.25 -16.10 -9.95
CA ASN A 15 10.06 -15.79 -9.17
C ASN A 15 8.79 -16.02 -10.00
N VAL A 16 8.63 -15.33 -11.13
CA VAL A 16 7.42 -15.45 -11.99
C VAL A 16 7.26 -16.87 -12.52
N SER A 17 8.36 -17.56 -12.84
CA SER A 17 8.33 -18.95 -13.30
C SER A 17 7.83 -19.91 -12.23
N SER A 18 8.26 -19.72 -10.98
CA SER A 18 7.72 -20.46 -9.83
C SER A 18 6.21 -20.27 -9.69
N LEU A 19 5.71 -19.03 -9.87
CA LEU A 19 4.25 -18.74 -9.83
C LEU A 19 3.48 -19.55 -10.86
N ALA A 20 4.04 -19.63 -12.07
CA ALA A 20 3.49 -20.39 -13.19
C ALA A 20 3.64 -21.93 -13.03
N GLY A 21 4.24 -22.41 -11.94
CA GLY A 21 4.53 -23.83 -11.72
C GLY A 21 5.68 -24.35 -12.57
N ILE A 22 6.49 -23.47 -13.17
CA ILE A 22 7.63 -23.80 -14.01
C ILE A 22 8.85 -24.05 -13.11
N ARG A 23 9.35 -25.28 -13.10
CA ARG A 23 10.59 -25.61 -12.38
C ARG A 23 11.80 -25.02 -13.10
N GLY A 24 12.45 -24.03 -12.48
CA GLY A 24 13.54 -23.25 -13.07
C GLY A 24 14.96 -23.85 -12.97
N VAL A 25 15.14 -24.97 -12.27
CA VAL A 25 16.47 -25.57 -12.06
C VAL A 25 17.09 -25.99 -13.39
N GLY A 26 18.22 -25.38 -13.75
CA GLY A 26 18.99 -25.69 -14.96
C GLY A 26 18.50 -25.02 -16.25
N LEU A 27 17.44 -24.20 -16.21
CA LEU A 27 16.97 -23.45 -17.38
C LEU A 27 17.74 -22.13 -17.55
N SER A 28 18.05 -21.76 -18.78
CA SER A 28 18.54 -20.43 -19.15
C SER A 28 17.45 -19.35 -19.05
N ASP A 29 17.84 -18.08 -18.98
CA ASP A 29 16.90 -16.95 -18.92
C ASP A 29 15.95 -16.92 -20.12
N GLN A 30 16.44 -17.30 -21.30
CA GLN A 30 15.63 -17.36 -22.51
C GLN A 30 14.59 -18.46 -22.44
N GLU A 31 14.94 -19.64 -21.93
CA GLU A 31 14.00 -20.75 -21.75
C GLU A 31 12.92 -20.40 -20.72
N LEU A 32 13.28 -19.73 -19.63
CA LEU A 32 12.30 -19.23 -18.65
C LEU A 32 11.33 -18.24 -19.29
N ARG A 33 11.83 -17.26 -20.05
CA ARG A 33 10.99 -16.29 -20.76
C ARG A 33 10.04 -16.96 -21.74
N THR A 34 10.51 -17.95 -22.50
CA THR A 34 9.67 -18.71 -23.44
C THR A 34 8.56 -19.47 -22.69
N ARG A 35 8.89 -20.22 -21.64
CA ARG A 35 7.89 -20.97 -20.87
C ARG A 35 6.89 -20.05 -20.16
N LEU A 36 7.34 -18.88 -19.71
CA LEU A 36 6.46 -17.86 -19.16
C LEU A 36 5.49 -17.32 -20.20
N LEU A 37 5.94 -17.05 -21.43
CA LEU A 37 5.05 -16.64 -22.51
C LEU A 37 4.04 -17.72 -22.88
N GLU A 38 4.46 -18.99 -22.91
CA GLU A 38 3.57 -20.13 -23.14
C GLU A 38 2.49 -20.22 -22.05
N TRP A 39 2.89 -20.13 -20.77
CA TRP A 39 1.95 -20.12 -19.66
C TRP A 39 0.98 -18.92 -19.72
N MET A 40 1.48 -17.71 -20.05
CA MET A 40 0.62 -16.54 -20.22
C MET A 40 -0.42 -16.77 -21.32
N ALA A 41 -0.01 -17.35 -22.45
CA ALA A 41 -0.89 -17.70 -23.56
C ALA A 41 -1.99 -18.66 -23.12
N ASP A 42 -1.65 -19.69 -22.34
CA ASP A 42 -2.59 -20.67 -21.80
C ASP A 42 -3.63 -20.01 -20.87
N VAL A 43 -3.19 -19.14 -19.95
CA VAL A 43 -4.09 -18.47 -18.99
C VAL A 43 -5.10 -17.56 -19.70
N VAL A 44 -4.68 -16.86 -20.76
CA VAL A 44 -5.57 -15.99 -21.54
C VAL A 44 -6.27 -16.70 -22.70
N LYS A 45 -6.02 -18.01 -22.87
CA LYS A 45 -6.55 -18.84 -23.95
C LYS A 45 -6.22 -18.29 -25.34
N SER A 46 -5.00 -17.76 -25.52
CA SER A 46 -4.53 -17.29 -26.81
C SER A 46 -4.05 -18.47 -27.66
N PRO A 47 -4.58 -18.66 -28.89
CA PRO A 47 -4.07 -19.66 -29.82
C PRO A 47 -2.76 -19.22 -30.50
N GLY A 48 -2.37 -17.95 -30.36
CA GLY A 48 -1.16 -17.39 -30.95
C GLY A 48 0.10 -17.79 -30.18
N ARG A 49 1.17 -18.12 -30.90
CA ARG A 49 2.48 -18.46 -30.31
C ARG A 49 3.51 -17.34 -30.38
N SER A 50 3.22 -16.25 -31.12
CA SER A 50 4.15 -15.12 -31.19
C SER A 50 4.07 -14.31 -29.88
N PRO A 51 5.20 -13.81 -29.36
CA PRO A 51 5.20 -13.02 -28.13
C PRO A 51 4.27 -11.79 -28.16
N GLU A 52 4.15 -11.15 -29.32
CA GLU A 52 3.29 -9.99 -29.56
C GLU A 52 1.80 -10.38 -29.52
N GLN A 53 1.44 -11.54 -30.08
CA GLN A 53 0.07 -12.07 -30.00
C GLN A 53 -0.33 -12.42 -28.56
N VAL A 54 0.61 -12.94 -27.77
CA VAL A 54 0.38 -13.21 -26.34
C VAL A 54 0.21 -11.90 -25.58
N GLU A 55 1.04 -10.90 -25.84
CA GLU A 55 0.93 -9.57 -25.24
C GLU A 55 -0.42 -8.90 -25.54
N ALA A 56 -0.84 -8.87 -26.81
CA ALA A 56 -2.13 -8.34 -27.20
C ALA A 56 -3.30 -9.07 -26.50
N ALA A 57 -3.27 -10.41 -26.50
CA ALA A 57 -4.29 -11.23 -25.83
C ALA A 57 -4.36 -10.97 -24.32
N VAL A 58 -3.21 -10.77 -23.69
CA VAL A 58 -3.10 -10.43 -22.27
C VAL A 58 -3.66 -9.04 -21.95
N LEU A 59 -3.37 -8.04 -22.78
CA LEU A 59 -3.92 -6.69 -22.61
C LEU A 59 -5.44 -6.68 -22.81
N LEU A 60 -5.96 -7.39 -23.80
CA LEU A 60 -7.40 -7.53 -24.04
C LEU A 60 -8.09 -8.30 -22.90
N TRP A 61 -7.47 -9.38 -22.42
CA TRP A 61 -7.98 -10.13 -21.27
C TRP A 61 -8.08 -9.23 -20.03
N LEU A 62 -7.06 -8.42 -19.75
CA LEU A 62 -7.08 -7.45 -18.66
C LEU A 62 -8.15 -6.37 -18.86
N ARG A 63 -8.27 -5.82 -20.08
CA ARG A 63 -9.27 -4.81 -20.42
C ARG A 63 -10.68 -5.28 -20.07
N ASP A 64 -11.02 -6.50 -20.48
CA ASP A 64 -12.35 -7.06 -20.30
C ASP A 64 -12.63 -7.35 -18.81
N ARG A 65 -11.63 -7.86 -18.07
CA ARG A 65 -11.73 -8.07 -16.62
C ARG A 65 -11.87 -6.77 -15.83
N LEU A 66 -11.26 -5.70 -16.32
CA LEU A 66 -11.33 -4.37 -15.70
C LEU A 66 -12.46 -3.49 -16.24
N GLN A 67 -13.23 -3.99 -17.20
CA GLN A 67 -14.34 -3.29 -17.87
C GLN A 67 -13.91 -1.92 -18.44
N LEU A 68 -12.73 -1.87 -19.03
CA LEU A 68 -12.20 -0.63 -19.61
C LEU A 68 -12.76 -0.40 -21.01
N GLN A 69 -13.32 0.79 -21.24
CA GLN A 69 -13.72 1.22 -22.57
C GLN A 69 -12.58 2.03 -23.20
N THR A 70 -11.73 1.35 -23.96
CA THR A 70 -10.66 1.98 -24.75
C THR A 70 -10.70 1.39 -26.16
N GLN A 71 -10.66 2.27 -27.16
CA GLN A 71 -10.55 1.94 -28.59
C GLN A 71 -9.17 2.32 -29.16
N GLY A 72 -8.21 2.62 -28.27
CA GLY A 72 -6.88 3.08 -28.63
C GLY A 72 -5.95 1.98 -29.13
N SER A 73 -4.73 2.36 -29.48
CA SER A 73 -3.62 1.45 -29.80
C SER A 73 -3.24 0.55 -28.61
N GLU A 74 -2.46 -0.51 -28.85
CA GLU A 74 -1.97 -1.39 -27.77
C GLU A 74 -1.17 -0.63 -26.70
N GLU A 75 -0.36 0.36 -27.08
CA GLU A 75 0.37 1.19 -26.12
C GLU A 75 -0.57 2.07 -25.27
N GLU A 76 -1.62 2.64 -25.87
CA GLU A 76 -2.63 3.41 -25.14
C GLU A 76 -3.47 2.52 -24.22
N LEU A 77 -3.81 1.31 -24.66
CA LEU A 77 -4.50 0.31 -23.85
C LEU A 77 -3.63 -0.09 -22.66
N GLU A 78 -2.35 -0.36 -22.89
CA GLU A 78 -1.37 -0.67 -21.86
C GLU A 78 -1.30 0.46 -20.83
N GLU A 79 -1.05 1.69 -21.25
CA GLU A 79 -0.96 2.84 -20.34
C GLU A 79 -2.25 3.08 -19.55
N THR A 80 -3.41 2.96 -20.20
CA THR A 80 -4.73 3.11 -19.55
C THR A 80 -4.97 2.01 -18.50
N LEU A 81 -4.63 0.76 -18.82
CA LEU A 81 -4.71 -0.36 -17.90
C LEU A 81 -3.86 -0.11 -16.65
N PHE A 82 -2.64 0.36 -16.83
CA PHE A 82 -1.73 0.63 -15.73
C PHE A 82 -2.16 1.82 -14.88
N GLN A 83 -2.60 2.92 -15.49
CA GLN A 83 -3.22 4.01 -14.73
C GLN A 83 -4.41 3.50 -13.92
N ARG A 84 -5.24 2.63 -14.50
CA ARG A 84 -6.37 2.04 -13.78
C ARG A 84 -5.94 1.18 -12.60
N PHE A 85 -4.89 0.38 -12.75
CA PHE A 85 -4.30 -0.39 -11.65
C PHE A 85 -3.81 0.53 -10.52
N LEU A 86 -3.10 1.60 -10.87
CA LEU A 86 -2.60 2.58 -9.89
C LEU A 86 -3.73 3.29 -9.15
N GLU A 87 -4.74 3.76 -9.88
CA GLU A 87 -5.94 4.36 -9.30
C GLU A 87 -6.68 3.39 -8.40
N ALA A 88 -6.89 2.15 -8.86
CA ALA A 88 -7.66 1.17 -8.11
C ALA A 88 -6.92 0.71 -6.85
N ALA A 89 -5.59 0.60 -6.93
CA ALA A 89 -4.74 0.36 -5.78
C ALA A 89 -4.83 1.49 -4.76
N ALA A 90 -4.71 2.73 -5.20
CA ALA A 90 -4.87 3.89 -4.33
C ALA A 90 -6.27 3.96 -3.69
N ARG A 91 -7.32 3.63 -4.45
CA ARG A 91 -8.70 3.53 -3.94
C ARG A 91 -8.83 2.48 -2.84
N GLN A 92 -8.11 1.36 -2.90
CA GLN A 92 -8.15 0.38 -1.80
C GLN A 92 -7.58 0.96 -0.50
N MET A 93 -6.69 1.94 -0.58
CA MET A 93 -6.12 2.58 0.61
C MET A 93 -6.96 3.74 1.16
N VAL A 94 -7.89 4.30 0.38
CA VAL A 94 -8.72 5.45 0.77
C VAL A 94 -9.36 5.30 2.16
N PRO A 95 -9.89 4.13 2.58
CA PRO A 95 -10.46 3.98 3.91
C PRO A 95 -9.49 4.30 5.05
N ILE A 96 -8.23 3.86 4.94
CA ILE A 96 -7.18 4.12 5.93
C ILE A 96 -7.01 5.63 6.10
N TRP A 97 -6.89 6.33 4.96
CA TRP A 97 -6.56 7.74 4.94
C TRP A 97 -7.71 8.61 5.40
N LYS A 98 -8.95 8.24 5.09
CA LYS A 98 -10.12 8.97 5.57
C LYS A 98 -10.33 8.82 7.07
N VAL A 99 -10.13 7.61 7.61
CA VAL A 99 -10.20 7.39 9.06
C VAL A 99 -9.10 8.19 9.76
N ALA A 100 -7.88 8.15 9.23
CA ALA A 100 -6.75 8.92 9.73
C ALA A 100 -6.94 10.46 9.60
N ALA A 101 -7.47 10.94 8.48
CA ALA A 101 -7.79 12.36 8.27
C ALA A 101 -8.93 12.84 9.17
N CYS A 102 -9.86 11.96 9.54
CA CYS A 102 -10.91 12.28 10.50
C CYS A 102 -10.35 12.55 11.90
N MET A 103 -9.29 11.84 12.30
CA MET A 103 -8.57 12.16 13.54
C MET A 103 -7.95 13.56 13.45
N ALA A 104 -7.24 13.85 12.35
CA ALA A 104 -6.66 15.17 12.12
C ALA A 104 -7.71 16.31 12.08
N ALA A 105 -8.95 16.00 11.68
CA ALA A 105 -10.02 16.99 11.65
C ALA A 105 -10.45 17.48 13.04
N LEU A 106 -10.25 16.66 14.08
CA LEU A 106 -10.54 17.03 15.47
C LEU A 106 -9.55 18.04 16.04
N ALA A 107 -8.33 18.08 15.51
CA ALA A 107 -7.28 18.95 16.00
C ALA A 107 -7.66 20.45 15.92
N PRO A 108 -7.08 21.28 16.79
CA PRO A 108 -7.26 22.72 16.69
C PRO A 108 -6.69 23.25 15.37
N PRO A 109 -7.24 24.33 14.77
CA PRO A 109 -6.81 24.82 13.45
C PRO A 109 -5.30 25.07 13.31
N ARG A 110 -4.62 25.43 14.41
CA ARG A 110 -3.17 25.64 14.48
C ARG A 110 -2.31 24.37 14.34
N ALA A 111 -2.87 23.21 14.63
CA ALA A 111 -2.22 21.89 14.58
C ALA A 111 -2.55 21.13 13.28
N ARG A 112 -3.70 21.45 12.68
CA ARG A 112 -4.19 20.84 11.44
C ARG A 112 -3.17 20.84 10.31
N THR A 113 -2.39 21.92 10.17
CA THR A 113 -1.35 22.01 9.13
C THR A 113 -0.28 20.92 9.31
N ASP A 114 0.17 20.70 10.56
CA ASP A 114 1.25 19.76 10.88
C ASP A 114 0.78 18.31 10.70
N GLU A 115 -0.47 18.00 11.07
CA GLU A 115 -1.08 16.68 10.89
C GLU A 115 -1.40 16.35 9.43
N LEU A 116 -1.85 17.34 8.65
CA LEU A 116 -2.03 17.20 7.21
C LEU A 116 -0.69 17.01 6.50
N GLU A 117 0.34 17.74 6.93
CA GLU A 117 1.70 17.55 6.43
C GLU A 117 2.19 16.13 6.76
N LEU A 118 1.94 15.64 7.97
CA LEU A 118 2.28 14.26 8.35
C LEU A 118 1.54 13.23 7.49
N LEU A 119 0.22 13.38 7.33
CA LEU A 119 -0.60 12.53 6.46
C LEU A 119 -0.06 12.49 5.03
N ASP A 120 0.29 13.64 4.49
CA ASP A 120 0.83 13.74 3.14
C ASP A 120 2.26 13.17 3.02
N ARG A 121 3.10 13.35 4.04
CA ARG A 121 4.43 12.72 4.11
C ARG A 121 4.32 11.20 4.18
N VAL A 122 3.37 10.65 4.95
CA VAL A 122 3.14 9.21 4.98
C VAL A 122 2.55 8.74 3.65
N ALA A 123 1.61 9.48 3.05
CA ALA A 123 1.00 9.13 1.78
C ALA A 123 1.98 9.20 0.60
N SER A 124 2.87 10.18 0.56
CA SER A 124 3.92 10.30 -0.46
C SER A 124 4.96 9.18 -0.40
N ARG A 125 5.21 8.63 0.79
CA ARG A 125 6.01 7.39 0.96
C ARG A 125 5.26 6.13 0.51
N LEU A 126 3.94 6.19 0.36
CA LEU A 126 3.07 5.05 0.08
C LEU A 126 2.40 5.08 -1.30
N LEU A 127 2.36 6.23 -1.98
CA LEU A 127 1.77 6.41 -3.30
C LEU A 127 2.71 7.29 -4.15
N PRO A 128 3.18 6.84 -5.33
CA PRO A 128 4.21 7.57 -6.09
C PRO A 128 3.64 8.69 -6.96
N ALA A 129 2.40 8.57 -7.43
CA ALA A 129 1.82 9.47 -8.42
C ALA A 129 1.16 10.70 -7.77
N ASP A 130 1.62 11.90 -8.15
CA ASP A 130 1.06 13.18 -7.69
C ASP A 130 -0.44 13.33 -7.96
N ALA A 131 -0.89 12.90 -9.15
CA ALA A 131 -2.31 12.96 -9.53
C ALA A 131 -3.21 12.16 -8.58
N VAL A 132 -2.73 10.98 -8.17
CA VAL A 132 -3.43 10.10 -7.22
C VAL A 132 -3.45 10.72 -5.83
N ARG A 133 -2.31 11.23 -5.35
CA ARG A 133 -2.24 11.93 -4.06
C ARG A 133 -3.15 13.16 -4.02
N SER A 134 -3.18 13.93 -5.10
CA SER A 134 -4.02 15.13 -5.22
C SER A 134 -5.51 14.82 -5.21
N ALA A 135 -5.93 13.71 -5.82
CA ALA A 135 -7.31 13.24 -5.73
C ALA A 135 -7.68 12.84 -4.30
N MET A 136 -6.78 12.16 -3.59
CA MET A 136 -6.99 11.75 -2.20
C MET A 136 -7.03 12.93 -1.23
N ARG A 137 -6.14 13.92 -1.39
CA ARG A 137 -6.16 15.15 -0.58
C ARG A 137 -7.51 15.86 -0.65
N ARG A 138 -8.12 15.96 -1.84
CA ARG A 138 -9.46 16.54 -1.99
C ARG A 138 -10.54 15.79 -1.20
N GLU A 139 -10.45 14.47 -1.12
CA GLU A 139 -11.36 13.68 -0.30
C GLU A 139 -11.12 13.93 1.20
N TRP A 140 -9.87 14.07 1.64
CA TRP A 140 -9.54 14.37 3.04
C TRP A 140 -10.00 15.78 3.42
N ASP A 141 -9.70 16.77 2.58
CA ASP A 141 -10.06 18.19 2.76
C ASP A 141 -11.56 18.36 3.05
N SER A 142 -12.41 17.54 2.40
CA SER A 142 -13.85 17.54 2.63
C SER A 142 -14.24 17.18 4.08
N LEU A 143 -13.48 16.32 4.75
CA LEU A 143 -13.73 15.94 6.15
C LEU A 143 -13.42 17.09 7.12
N PHE A 144 -12.53 18.01 6.77
CA PHE A 144 -12.19 19.18 7.59
C PHE A 144 -13.25 20.28 7.55
N THR A 145 -14.25 20.15 6.68
CA THR A 145 -15.40 21.06 6.56
C THR A 145 -16.59 20.62 7.42
N ILE A 146 -16.51 19.44 8.05
CA ILE A 146 -17.57 18.93 8.92
C ILE A 146 -17.65 19.80 10.19
N PRO A 147 -18.82 20.38 10.54
CA PRO A 147 -18.95 21.27 11.69
C PRO A 147 -18.87 20.55 13.05
N SER A 148 -19.18 19.25 13.07
CA SER A 148 -19.27 18.46 14.31
C SER A 148 -17.93 17.84 14.68
N ARG A 149 -17.54 18.00 15.96
CA ARG A 149 -16.42 17.30 16.59
C ARG A 149 -16.87 16.13 17.47
N ASP A 150 -18.15 15.78 17.45
CA ASP A 150 -18.68 14.64 18.21
C ASP A 150 -18.20 13.32 17.58
N PRO A 151 -17.45 12.48 18.33
CA PRO A 151 -17.01 11.17 17.87
C PRO A 151 -18.12 10.31 17.27
N ARG A 152 -19.34 10.36 17.79
CA ARG A 152 -20.47 9.55 17.29
C ARG A 152 -20.89 9.96 15.88
N VAL A 153 -20.89 11.26 15.61
CA VAL A 153 -21.22 11.81 14.28
C VAL A 153 -20.13 11.41 13.29
N LEU A 154 -18.86 11.52 13.69
CA LEU A 154 -17.72 11.16 12.86
C LEU A 154 -17.70 9.65 12.52
N ILE A 155 -17.99 8.78 13.48
CA ILE A 155 -18.17 7.34 13.24
C ILE A 155 -19.31 7.06 12.27
N GLY A 156 -20.41 7.81 12.35
CA GLY A 156 -21.52 7.72 11.40
C GLY A 156 -21.09 8.05 9.97
N LEU A 157 -20.25 9.07 9.79
CA LEU A 157 -19.72 9.49 8.49
C LEU A 157 -18.70 8.49 7.93
N LEU A 158 -17.91 7.86 8.79
CA LEU A 158 -16.91 6.85 8.42
C LEU A 158 -17.49 5.44 8.21
N GLN A 159 -18.80 5.23 8.33
CA GLN A 159 -19.41 3.91 8.14
C GLN A 159 -19.05 3.23 6.81
N PRO A 160 -19.02 3.92 5.65
CA PRO A 160 -18.59 3.30 4.39
C PRO A 160 -17.16 2.76 4.47
N GLU A 161 -16.25 3.56 5.02
CA GLU A 161 -14.83 3.21 5.18
C GLU A 161 -14.64 2.10 6.21
N ILE A 162 -15.36 2.12 7.34
CA ILE A 162 -15.34 1.06 8.35
C ILE A 162 -15.78 -0.28 7.73
N ARG A 163 -16.84 -0.29 6.91
CA ARG A 163 -17.26 -1.51 6.20
C ARG A 163 -16.17 -2.04 5.27
N LEU A 164 -15.51 -1.17 4.52
CA LEU A 164 -14.41 -1.55 3.63
C LEU A 164 -13.20 -2.09 4.40
N LEU A 165 -12.89 -1.53 5.58
CA LEU A 165 -11.81 -2.01 6.45
C LEU A 165 -12.15 -3.36 7.10
N LEU A 166 -13.41 -3.62 7.45
CA LEU A 166 -13.85 -4.93 7.96
C LEU A 166 -13.72 -6.04 6.92
N GLU A 167 -13.81 -5.71 5.63
CA GLU A 167 -13.51 -6.65 4.53
C GLU A 167 -12.00 -6.90 4.36
N GLN A 168 -11.15 -6.11 5.03
CA GLN A 168 -9.69 -6.14 4.95
C GLN A 168 -9.06 -6.15 6.35
N PRO A 169 -9.21 -7.23 7.15
CA PRO A 169 -8.76 -7.25 8.55
C PRO A 169 -7.29 -6.88 8.76
N ASP A 170 -6.44 -7.24 7.81
CA ASP A 170 -5.00 -6.94 7.81
C ASP A 170 -4.72 -5.41 7.82
N MET A 171 -5.69 -4.61 7.40
CA MET A 171 -5.59 -3.14 7.34
C MET A 171 -6.03 -2.44 8.63
N ILE A 172 -6.68 -3.15 9.55
CA ILE A 172 -7.30 -2.56 10.73
C ILE A 172 -6.24 -2.02 11.70
N LEU A 173 -5.26 -2.85 12.07
CA LEU A 173 -4.21 -2.43 13.01
C LEU A 173 -3.33 -1.30 12.46
N PRO A 174 -2.85 -1.36 11.19
CA PRO A 174 -2.15 -0.22 10.59
C PRO A 174 -2.97 1.06 10.55
N THR A 175 -4.29 0.97 10.30
CA THR A 175 -5.18 2.14 10.30
C THR A 175 -5.26 2.76 11.68
N LEU A 176 -5.48 1.96 12.73
CA LEU A 176 -5.54 2.43 14.11
C LEU A 176 -4.20 3.00 14.60
N MET A 177 -3.08 2.41 14.18
CA MET A 177 -1.75 2.94 14.46
C MET A 177 -1.54 4.31 13.81
N LEU A 178 -1.90 4.46 12.53
CA LEU A 178 -1.78 5.73 11.82
C LEU A 178 -2.61 6.83 12.51
N CYS A 179 -3.83 6.51 12.95
CA CYS A 179 -4.69 7.41 13.71
C CYS A 179 -4.00 7.95 14.97
N LEU A 180 -3.41 7.06 15.78
CA LEU A 180 -2.70 7.43 17.01
C LEU A 180 -1.48 8.31 16.72
N ILE A 181 -0.70 7.96 15.69
CA ILE A 181 0.50 8.71 15.33
C ILE A 181 0.15 10.13 14.86
N ILE A 182 -0.94 10.28 14.11
CA ILE A 182 -1.40 11.59 13.63
C ILE A 182 -1.85 12.45 14.80
N SER A 183 -2.70 11.93 15.69
CA SER A 183 -3.16 12.70 16.84
C SER A 183 -2.01 13.15 17.75
N LEU A 184 -0.95 12.34 17.90
CA LEU A 184 0.21 12.73 18.70
C LEU A 184 1.09 13.82 18.07
N ALA A 185 0.90 14.15 16.79
CA ALA A 185 1.76 15.09 16.07
C ALA A 185 1.71 16.51 16.65
N ASP A 186 0.62 16.88 17.34
CA ASP A 186 0.41 18.22 17.89
C ASP A 186 0.83 18.38 19.37
N THR A 187 1.49 17.37 19.96
CA THR A 187 1.90 17.22 21.38
C THR A 187 0.81 16.78 22.36
N LYS A 188 -0.45 16.63 21.94
CA LYS A 188 -1.52 16.26 22.85
C LYS A 188 -2.28 15.06 22.31
N PHE A 189 -2.90 14.33 23.21
CA PHE A 189 -3.92 13.34 22.86
C PHE A 189 -5.13 13.69 23.72
N GLU A 190 -6.03 14.48 23.15
CA GLU A 190 -7.17 15.01 23.87
C GLU A 190 -8.23 13.94 24.10
N LYS A 191 -9.06 14.12 25.14
CA LYS A 191 -10.13 13.17 25.48
C LYS A 191 -11.06 12.89 24.29
N THR A 192 -11.36 13.89 23.48
CA THR A 192 -12.21 13.73 22.30
C THR A 192 -11.58 12.83 21.23
N GLU A 193 -10.26 12.89 21.07
CA GLU A 193 -9.51 12.01 20.17
C GLU A 193 -9.44 10.59 20.73
N GLU A 194 -9.28 10.46 22.04
CA GLU A 194 -9.35 9.17 22.74
C GLU A 194 -10.73 8.52 22.57
N ASP A 195 -11.80 9.28 22.79
CA ASP A 195 -13.18 8.81 22.62
C ASP A 195 -13.44 8.37 21.16
N LEU A 196 -12.93 9.12 20.17
CA LEU A 196 -13.03 8.74 18.75
C LEU A 196 -12.19 7.49 18.44
N TYR A 197 -10.95 7.41 18.94
CA TYR A 197 -10.07 6.26 18.74
C TYR A 197 -10.70 4.96 19.27
N LEU A 198 -11.23 4.99 20.50
CA LEU A 198 -11.90 3.82 21.09
C LEU A 198 -13.18 3.45 20.33
N ALA A 199 -13.97 4.45 19.92
CA ALA A 199 -15.15 4.21 19.10
C ALA A 199 -14.81 3.60 17.73
N LEU A 200 -13.72 4.05 17.10
CA LEU A 200 -13.20 3.49 15.84
C LEU A 200 -12.72 2.05 16.03
N ALA A 201 -11.95 1.78 17.09
CA ALA A 201 -11.48 0.44 17.41
C ALA A 201 -12.65 -0.53 17.62
N GLY A 202 -13.65 -0.14 18.41
CA GLY A 202 -14.86 -0.93 18.62
C GLY A 202 -15.67 -1.17 17.34
N ALA A 203 -15.80 -0.14 16.49
CA ALA A 203 -16.47 -0.28 15.19
C ALA A 203 -15.73 -1.24 14.25
N LEU A 204 -14.39 -1.26 14.32
CA LEU A 204 -13.50 -2.16 13.59
C LEU A 204 -13.31 -3.52 14.28
N LYS A 205 -14.11 -3.85 15.30
CA LYS A 205 -14.09 -5.13 16.02
C LYS A 205 -12.77 -5.44 16.74
N VAL A 206 -12.02 -4.41 17.10
CA VAL A 206 -10.86 -4.51 17.98
C VAL A 206 -11.35 -4.36 19.43
N SER A 207 -10.90 -5.26 20.32
CA SER A 207 -11.26 -5.20 21.74
C SER A 207 -10.61 -4.00 22.45
N ASP A 208 -11.24 -3.52 23.52
CA ASP A 208 -10.72 -2.39 24.32
C ASP A 208 -9.31 -2.67 24.86
N ASP A 209 -9.03 -3.90 25.29
CA ASP A 209 -7.70 -4.31 25.76
C ASP A 209 -6.64 -4.22 24.64
N GLN A 210 -6.99 -4.65 23.43
CA GLN A 210 -6.10 -4.56 22.27
C GLN A 210 -5.88 -3.10 21.83
N ALA A 211 -6.93 -2.29 21.85
CA ALA A 211 -6.85 -0.87 21.53
C ALA A 211 -6.00 -0.13 22.56
N GLY A 212 -6.20 -0.40 23.86
CA GLY A 212 -5.39 0.15 24.95
C GLY A 212 -3.91 -0.23 24.83
N ALA A 213 -3.62 -1.52 24.60
CA ALA A 213 -2.25 -1.99 24.40
C ALA A 213 -1.57 -1.34 23.18
N LEU A 214 -2.32 -1.10 22.09
CA LEU A 214 -1.81 -0.43 20.90
C LEU A 214 -1.51 1.04 21.16
N LYS A 215 -2.43 1.76 21.82
CA LYS A 215 -2.26 3.14 22.27
C LYS A 215 -1.01 3.29 23.12
N ASP A 216 -0.83 2.44 24.14
CA ASP A 216 0.32 2.49 25.04
C ASP A 216 1.63 2.22 24.31
N ARG A 217 1.63 1.27 23.37
CA ARG A 217 2.81 0.95 22.55
C ARG A 217 3.20 2.14 21.67
N VAL A 218 2.26 2.72 20.92
CA VAL A 218 2.53 3.85 20.02
C VAL A 218 2.95 5.08 20.82
N GLY A 219 2.24 5.38 21.91
CA GLY A 219 2.56 6.50 22.80
C GLY A 219 3.97 6.40 23.38
N ARG A 220 4.37 5.21 23.86
CA ARG A 220 5.74 4.99 24.39
C ARG A 220 6.81 5.27 23.33
N ILE A 221 6.63 4.77 22.11
CA ILE A 221 7.58 4.99 21.01
C ILE A 221 7.67 6.49 20.69
N PHE A 222 6.53 7.16 20.59
CA PHE A 222 6.46 8.59 20.33
C PHE A 222 7.18 9.42 21.40
N TRP A 223 6.85 9.24 22.68
CA TRP A 223 7.46 10.01 23.76
C TRP A 223 8.97 9.74 23.90
N ASN A 224 9.42 8.51 23.63
CA ASN A 224 10.84 8.18 23.56
C ASN A 224 11.54 8.86 22.37
N ALA A 225 10.90 8.92 21.20
CA ALA A 225 11.40 9.70 20.05
C ALA A 225 11.47 11.20 20.38
N ARG A 226 10.43 11.73 21.04
CA ARG A 226 10.35 13.13 21.43
C ARG A 226 11.46 13.54 22.39
N ALA A 227 11.70 12.74 23.43
CA ALA A 227 12.76 12.97 24.41
C ALA A 227 14.17 12.93 23.80
N ARG A 228 14.40 12.12 22.76
CA ARG A 228 15.67 12.07 22.02
C ARG A 228 15.89 13.32 21.16
N ILE A 229 14.84 13.88 20.56
CA ILE A 229 14.94 15.06 19.70
C ILE A 229 15.18 16.32 20.52
N ALA A 230 14.47 16.50 21.62
CA ALA A 230 14.61 17.67 22.47
C ALA A 230 14.30 17.33 23.95
N PRO A 231 15.29 17.43 24.84
CA PRO A 231 15.08 17.29 26.28
C PRO A 231 14.19 18.42 26.83
N PRO A 232 13.44 18.21 27.93
CA PRO A 232 12.33 19.07 28.36
C PRO A 232 12.68 20.52 28.75
N THR A 233 13.94 20.92 28.76
CA THR A 233 14.40 22.08 29.54
C THR A 233 14.46 23.43 28.82
N THR A 234 14.29 23.53 27.50
CA THR A 234 14.53 24.82 26.78
C THR A 234 13.75 25.00 25.47
N GLU A 235 12.57 24.41 25.30
CA GLU A 235 11.85 24.50 24.02
C GLU A 235 10.90 25.71 23.91
N ARG A 236 11.02 26.47 22.82
CA ARG A 236 9.98 27.45 22.44
C ARG A 236 8.75 26.72 21.86
N PRO A 237 7.54 27.28 21.95
CA PRO A 237 6.32 26.63 21.45
C PRO A 237 6.35 26.24 19.96
N GLU A 238 7.03 27.02 19.12
CA GLU A 238 7.18 26.71 17.68
C GLU A 238 8.14 25.55 17.43
N GLU A 239 9.25 25.50 18.16
CA GLU A 239 10.21 24.38 18.12
C GLU A 239 9.55 23.10 18.65
N SER A 240 8.64 23.25 19.63
CA SER A 240 7.93 22.12 20.22
C SER A 240 7.00 21.41 19.23
N ARG A 241 6.32 22.15 18.36
CA ARG A 241 5.48 21.54 17.30
C ARG A 241 6.32 20.84 16.25
N GLN A 242 7.38 21.49 15.75
CA GLN A 242 8.27 20.88 14.76
C GLN A 242 8.95 19.60 15.28
N ASN A 243 9.36 19.59 16.55
CA ASN A 243 9.98 18.43 17.14
C ASN A 243 8.98 17.30 17.43
N SER A 244 7.69 17.63 17.58
CA SER A 244 6.61 16.63 17.67
C SER A 244 6.28 16.02 16.32
N LEU A 245 6.24 16.82 15.26
CA LEU A 245 6.14 16.31 13.89
C LEU A 245 7.31 15.37 13.55
N LYS A 246 8.54 15.74 13.93
CA LYS A 246 9.72 14.86 13.79
C LYS A 246 9.57 13.58 14.61
N ALA A 247 9.10 13.66 15.85
CA ALA A 247 8.87 12.49 16.70
C ALA A 247 7.80 11.57 16.11
N ALA A 248 6.73 12.12 15.54
CA ALA A 248 5.69 11.36 14.85
C ALA A 248 6.26 10.64 13.62
N LEU A 249 7.10 11.30 12.82
CA LEU A 249 7.78 10.67 11.69
C LEU A 249 8.70 9.53 12.12
N ILE A 250 9.48 9.69 13.20
CA ILE A 250 10.29 8.61 13.79
C ILE A 250 9.38 7.48 14.29
N THR A 251 8.23 7.81 14.87
CA THR A 251 7.25 6.82 15.36
C THR A 251 6.68 5.99 14.22
N VAL A 252 6.40 6.58 13.06
CA VAL A 252 6.00 5.83 11.85
C VAL A 252 7.04 4.75 11.51
N GLU A 253 8.32 5.07 11.63
CA GLU A 253 9.43 4.17 11.31
C GLU A 253 9.62 3.10 12.40
N GLU A 254 9.67 3.50 13.67
CA GLU A 254 9.94 2.61 14.81
C GLU A 254 8.77 1.72 15.21
N THR A 255 7.53 2.15 14.96
CA THR A 255 6.36 1.26 15.13
C THR A 255 6.34 0.15 14.08
N ALA A 256 7.25 0.19 13.11
CA ALA A 256 7.23 -0.65 11.94
C ALA A 256 5.87 -0.55 11.24
N LEU A 257 5.16 0.59 11.28
CA LEU A 257 3.87 0.73 10.60
C LEU A 257 4.02 0.41 9.11
N VAL A 258 5.03 1.01 8.49
CA VAL A 258 5.42 0.74 7.10
C VAL A 258 5.89 -0.71 6.98
N ALA A 259 6.75 -1.22 7.87
CA ALA A 259 7.22 -2.60 7.77
C ALA A 259 6.16 -3.68 8.09
N ALA A 260 5.08 -3.37 8.80
CA ALA A 260 3.94 -4.25 9.09
C ALA A 260 3.00 -4.29 7.90
N LEU A 261 2.70 -3.13 7.31
CA LEU A 261 2.06 -3.04 5.99
C LEU A 261 2.91 -3.76 4.93
N GLU A 262 4.24 -3.66 4.99
CA GLU A 262 5.18 -4.35 4.09
C GLU A 262 5.20 -5.84 4.34
N LYS A 263 5.16 -6.25 5.60
CA LYS A 263 5.06 -7.64 5.98
C LYS A 263 3.74 -8.20 5.49
N ASP A 264 2.60 -7.53 5.63
CA ASP A 264 1.32 -8.07 5.16
C ASP A 264 1.21 -8.06 3.62
N VAL A 265 1.82 -7.08 2.94
CA VAL A 265 2.03 -7.13 1.48
C VAL A 265 2.95 -8.29 1.11
N ARG A 266 4.15 -8.40 1.69
CA ARG A 266 5.09 -9.50 1.42
C ARG A 266 4.48 -10.84 1.82
N ASP A 267 3.71 -10.92 2.88
CA ASP A 267 3.21 -12.18 3.41
C ASP A 267 1.96 -12.61 2.66
N ALA A 268 1.02 -11.73 2.40
CA ALA A 268 -0.20 -12.11 1.70
C ALA A 268 -0.02 -12.11 0.16
N TYR A 269 0.86 -11.26 -0.38
CA TYR A 269 1.22 -11.24 -1.81
C TYR A 269 2.38 -12.18 -2.15
N ILE A 270 3.36 -12.40 -1.25
CA ILE A 270 4.49 -13.34 -1.46
C ILE A 270 4.33 -14.66 -0.68
N ARG A 271 3.86 -14.74 0.59
CA ARG A 271 3.60 -16.07 1.24
C ARG A 271 2.34 -16.77 0.77
N GLY A 272 1.36 -16.04 0.19
CA GLY A 272 0.36 -16.69 -0.67
C GLY A 272 1.00 -17.50 -1.82
N LEU A 273 2.30 -17.33 -2.04
CA LEU A 273 3.13 -17.98 -3.03
C LEU A 273 4.39 -18.69 -2.45
N HIS A 274 4.73 -18.59 -1.14
CA HIS A 274 6.06 -18.96 -0.61
C HIS A 274 6.04 -19.49 0.83
N ASP A 275 5.59 -20.73 1.05
CA ASP A 275 5.93 -21.47 2.29
C ASP A 275 7.27 -22.23 2.17
N VAL A 276 7.85 -22.35 0.97
CA VAL A 276 9.08 -23.14 0.73
C VAL A 276 10.37 -22.29 0.76
N LEU A 277 10.28 -20.98 0.53
CA LEU A 277 11.45 -20.11 0.30
C LEU A 277 11.84 -19.24 1.50
N ARG A 278 11.04 -19.25 2.58
CA ARG A 278 11.32 -18.49 3.80
C ARG A 278 12.58 -18.97 4.54
N ASP A 279 12.97 -20.21 4.32
CA ASP A 279 14.14 -20.83 4.95
C ASP A 279 15.39 -20.81 4.06
N ASP A 280 15.29 -20.26 2.85
CA ASP A 280 16.41 -20.18 1.90
C ASP A 280 17.45 -19.10 2.30
N PRO A 281 18.73 -19.47 2.50
CA PRO A 281 19.80 -18.55 2.90
C PRO A 281 20.15 -17.48 1.86
N ASP A 282 19.92 -17.76 0.58
CA ASP A 282 20.19 -16.85 -0.54
C ASP A 282 19.04 -15.86 -0.73
N PHE A 283 17.79 -16.25 -0.40
CA PHE A 283 16.67 -15.30 -0.27
C PHE A 283 16.88 -14.30 0.89
N LYS A 284 17.39 -14.76 2.04
CA LYS A 284 17.75 -13.88 3.17
C LYS A 284 18.90 -12.91 2.82
N ARG A 285 19.79 -13.29 1.90
CA ARG A 285 20.83 -12.40 1.32
C ARG A 285 20.26 -11.45 0.27
N GLY A 286 19.34 -11.91 -0.59
CA GLY A 286 18.66 -11.10 -1.60
C GLY A 286 17.65 -10.10 -1.05
N ALA A 287 17.06 -10.37 0.12
CA ALA A 287 16.18 -9.43 0.83
C ALA A 287 16.90 -8.14 1.27
N ARG A 288 18.22 -8.19 1.50
CA ARG A 288 19.06 -6.98 1.68
C ARG A 288 19.33 -6.23 0.36
N GLY A 289 19.16 -6.90 -0.78
CA GLY A 289 19.26 -6.32 -2.12
C GLY A 289 18.00 -5.59 -2.58
N TRP A 290 16.87 -5.71 -1.86
CA TRP A 290 15.67 -4.91 -2.10
C TRP A 290 15.88 -3.42 -1.77
N ASP A 291 16.83 -3.09 -0.89
CA ASP A 291 17.29 -1.71 -0.68
C ASP A 291 18.05 -1.14 -1.90
N GLY A 292 18.46 -1.99 -2.85
CA GLY A 292 19.28 -1.63 -4.01
C GLY A 292 18.65 -1.92 -5.38
N THR A 293 17.44 -2.48 -5.46
CA THR A 293 16.77 -2.76 -6.73
C THR A 293 15.87 -1.58 -7.13
N PRO A 294 15.91 -1.09 -8.39
CA PRO A 294 15.25 0.16 -8.77
C PRO A 294 13.73 0.06 -8.92
N LEU A 295 13.08 -1.05 -8.54
CA LEU A 295 11.62 -1.11 -8.37
C LEU A 295 11.21 -0.34 -7.10
N ARG A 296 11.50 0.97 -7.07
CA ARG A 296 11.10 1.92 -6.03
C ARG A 296 9.60 2.16 -6.12
N TRP A 297 8.81 1.15 -5.79
CA TRP A 297 7.38 1.29 -5.63
C TRP A 297 7.09 1.62 -4.17
N PRO A 298 6.38 2.73 -3.91
CA PRO A 298 5.86 3.00 -2.58
C PRO A 298 5.01 1.83 -2.10
N LEU A 299 5.28 1.38 -0.88
CA LEU A 299 4.67 0.19 -0.30
C LEU A 299 3.13 0.18 -0.38
N GLY A 300 2.50 1.33 -0.17
CA GLY A 300 1.05 1.45 -0.21
C GLY A 300 0.46 1.07 -1.56
N LEU A 301 1.15 1.41 -2.64
CA LEU A 301 0.73 1.03 -3.98
C LEU A 301 0.72 -0.50 -4.13
N ALA A 302 1.75 -1.19 -3.65
CA ALA A 302 1.81 -2.66 -3.67
C ALA A 302 0.67 -3.28 -2.85
N LEU A 303 0.33 -2.67 -1.70
CA LEU A 303 -0.81 -3.08 -0.87
C LEU A 303 -2.15 -2.88 -1.55
N GLY A 304 -2.34 -1.71 -2.17
CA GLY A 304 -3.52 -1.42 -2.93
C GLY A 304 -3.71 -2.40 -4.09
N LEU A 305 -2.61 -2.74 -4.79
CA LEU A 305 -2.61 -3.73 -5.88
C LEU A 305 -2.94 -5.12 -5.37
N PHE A 306 -2.39 -5.53 -4.23
CA PHE A 306 -2.72 -6.81 -3.59
C PHE A 306 -4.22 -6.94 -3.33
N HIS A 307 -4.83 -5.95 -2.66
CA HIS A 307 -6.26 -5.97 -2.37
C HIS A 307 -7.11 -5.88 -3.64
N PHE A 308 -6.68 -5.09 -4.62
CA PHE A 308 -7.35 -5.00 -5.91
C PHE A 308 -7.40 -6.37 -6.61
N ILE A 309 -6.25 -7.02 -6.74
CA ILE A 309 -6.09 -8.34 -7.37
C ILE A 309 -6.93 -9.38 -6.62
N ARG A 310 -6.85 -9.43 -5.28
CA ARG A 310 -7.63 -10.36 -4.46
C ARG A 310 -9.14 -10.20 -4.63
N ARG A 311 -9.64 -8.97 -4.81
CA ARG A 311 -11.09 -8.71 -4.94
C ARG A 311 -11.61 -8.87 -6.37
N LYS A 312 -10.80 -8.53 -7.39
CA LYS A 312 -11.25 -8.48 -8.79
C LYS A 312 -10.92 -9.74 -9.57
N LEU A 313 -9.97 -10.55 -9.13
CA LEU A 313 -9.50 -11.73 -9.85
C LEU A 313 -9.73 -12.99 -8.99
N PRO A 314 -10.77 -13.79 -9.29
CA PRO A 314 -11.17 -14.93 -8.45
C PRO A 314 -10.29 -16.17 -8.63
N GLY A 315 -9.56 -16.28 -9.74
CA GLY A 315 -8.70 -17.44 -10.05
C GLY A 315 -7.26 -17.24 -9.58
N GLU A 316 -6.65 -18.27 -9.00
CA GLU A 316 -5.23 -18.25 -8.61
C GLU A 316 -4.31 -17.92 -9.80
N ASP A 317 -4.49 -18.58 -10.93
CA ASP A 317 -3.70 -18.33 -12.15
C ASP A 317 -3.92 -16.93 -12.72
N GLN A 318 -5.12 -16.38 -12.57
CA GLN A 318 -5.43 -15.02 -12.99
C GLN A 318 -4.73 -13.98 -12.12
N ARG A 319 -4.65 -14.23 -10.81
CA ARG A 319 -3.92 -13.38 -9.86
C ARG A 319 -2.41 -13.42 -10.12
N LYS A 320 -1.87 -14.62 -10.38
CA LYS A 320 -0.47 -14.82 -10.78
C LYS A 320 -0.16 -14.15 -12.12
N LEU A 321 -1.06 -14.23 -13.09
CA LEU A 321 -0.91 -13.56 -14.38
C LEU A 321 -0.90 -12.03 -14.21
N ALA A 322 -1.84 -11.47 -13.44
CA ALA A 322 -1.86 -10.03 -13.15
C ALA A 322 -0.57 -9.55 -12.46
N TYR A 323 0.00 -10.35 -11.56
CA TYR A 323 1.31 -10.10 -10.97
C TYR A 323 2.42 -10.05 -12.03
N ALA A 324 2.49 -11.07 -12.88
CA ALA A 324 3.52 -11.18 -13.91
C ALA A 324 3.48 -10.00 -14.89
N ILE A 325 2.27 -9.61 -15.32
CA ILE A 325 2.04 -8.46 -16.19
C ILE A 325 2.49 -7.17 -15.52
N HIS A 326 2.14 -7.00 -14.25
CA HIS A 326 2.53 -5.84 -13.47
C HIS A 326 4.05 -5.71 -13.36
N LEU A 327 4.74 -6.79 -13.01
CA LEU A 327 6.21 -6.81 -12.88
C LEU A 327 6.90 -6.50 -14.22
N ALA A 328 6.40 -7.09 -15.31
CA ALA A 328 6.92 -6.84 -16.65
C ALA A 328 6.81 -5.36 -17.00
N TYR A 329 5.64 -4.76 -16.83
CA TYR A 329 5.47 -3.34 -17.14
C TYR A 329 6.31 -2.41 -16.26
N ALA A 330 6.40 -2.71 -14.96
CA ALA A 330 7.24 -1.94 -14.05
C ALA A 330 8.69 -1.85 -14.55
N ARG A 331 9.21 -2.96 -15.09
CA ARG A 331 10.53 -2.99 -15.73
C ARG A 331 10.59 -2.21 -17.03
N GLN A 332 9.58 -2.32 -17.88
CA GLN A 332 9.52 -1.57 -19.13
C GLN A 332 9.59 -0.05 -18.92
N LYS A 333 8.93 0.48 -17.89
CA LYS A 333 8.93 1.93 -17.57
C LYS A 333 10.26 2.42 -16.98
N GLN A 334 11.12 1.55 -16.46
CA GLN A 334 12.46 1.93 -15.98
C GLN A 334 13.50 2.00 -17.10
N THR A 335 13.26 1.30 -18.21
CA THR A 335 14.13 1.28 -19.38
C THR A 335 13.81 2.39 -20.40
N ARG A 336 12.84 3.27 -20.13
CA ARG A 336 12.49 4.45 -20.93
C ARG A 336 13.01 5.70 -20.24
#